data_AF-A0A7Y4TSJ5-F1
#
_entry.id   AF-A0A7Y4TSJ5-F1
#
_cell.length_a   1.000
_cell.length_b   1.000
_cell.length_c   1.000
_cell.angle_alpha   90.00
_cell.angle_beta   90.00
_cell.angle_gamma   90.00
#
_symmetry.space_group_name_H-M   'P 1'
#
loop_
_entity.id
_entity.type
_entity.pdbx_description
1 polymer ?
#
loop_
_entity_poly.entity_id
_entity_poly.type
_entity_poly.pdbx_seq_one_letter_code
_entity_poly.pdbx_strand_id
1 'polypeptide(L)'
;MEIHHHSHTSRKKWTHYFWEFLMLFLAVFCGFLAENKREHIVEHRREKKYMITLVEDLEIDTTDMGALKRTLNEVIARRDSITQYLRPPIAAARVPQFYREAELMLNMRSYSYNGRTVEQLRSSGNYRLIRKKNITDSLIAYDIRMRGTFSKNYDALYESRLKLIELQQDILEVMIVFKYAEKNSRILNMDSLKKANLWPVHLLTTDTKTLFHHYNACTTHIGFAMDMNSWIERMTKRATNLITLIKKEYHLK
;
A
#
# COMPACT_ATOMS: atom_id res chain seq x y z
N MET A 1 -55.32 -70.74 -30.14
CA MET A 1 -54.00 -70.11 -29.91
C MET A 1 -54.16 -68.65 -30.35
N GLU A 2 -54.25 -67.73 -29.39
CA GLU A 2 -54.56 -66.33 -29.67
C GLU A 2 -53.39 -65.68 -30.41
N ILE A 3 -53.63 -65.26 -31.64
CA ILE A 3 -52.67 -64.51 -32.46
C ILE A 3 -52.88 -63.04 -32.12
N HIS A 4 -52.02 -62.49 -31.27
CA HIS A 4 -51.97 -61.06 -31.03
C HIS A 4 -51.61 -60.36 -32.35
N HIS A 5 -52.58 -59.63 -32.92
CA HIS A 5 -52.30 -58.64 -33.95
C HIS A 5 -51.46 -57.53 -33.32
N HIS A 6 -50.15 -57.60 -33.50
CA HIS A 6 -49.30 -56.43 -33.34
C HIS A 6 -49.72 -55.43 -34.41
N SER A 7 -50.54 -54.45 -34.01
CA SER A 7 -50.81 -53.24 -34.78
C SER A 7 -49.49 -52.70 -35.29
N HIS A 8 -49.22 -52.85 -36.59
CA HIS A 8 -48.08 -52.26 -37.25
C HIS A 8 -48.18 -50.74 -37.10
N THR A 9 -47.44 -50.17 -36.16
CA THR A 9 -47.18 -48.73 -36.10
C THR A 9 -46.72 -48.31 -37.48
N SER A 10 -47.42 -47.37 -38.13
CA SER A 10 -47.06 -46.87 -39.46
C SER A 10 -45.58 -46.48 -39.45
N ARG A 11 -44.78 -47.00 -40.39
CA ARG A 11 -43.36 -46.65 -40.47
C ARG A 11 -43.22 -45.13 -40.51
N LYS A 12 -42.50 -44.57 -39.53
CA LYS A 12 -42.23 -43.13 -39.45
C LYS A 12 -41.55 -42.70 -40.75
N LYS A 13 -42.15 -41.72 -41.43
CA LYS A 13 -41.56 -41.09 -42.62
C LYS A 13 -40.25 -40.41 -42.21
N TRP A 14 -39.26 -40.36 -43.09
CA TRP A 14 -37.96 -39.70 -42.83
C TRP A 14 -38.10 -38.28 -42.27
N THR A 15 -39.14 -37.55 -42.69
CA THR A 15 -39.48 -36.23 -42.16
C THR A 15 -39.71 -36.23 -40.64
N HIS A 16 -40.28 -37.29 -40.07
CA HIS A 16 -40.47 -37.42 -38.62
C HIS A 16 -39.13 -37.51 -37.88
N TYR A 17 -38.19 -38.29 -38.40
CA TYR A 17 -36.84 -38.39 -37.83
C TYR A 17 -36.07 -37.07 -37.93
N PHE A 18 -36.25 -36.32 -39.03
CA PHE A 18 -35.67 -34.98 -39.16
C PHE A 18 -36.22 -34.00 -38.12
N TRP A 19 -37.54 -33.98 -37.89
CA TRP A 19 -38.15 -33.11 -36.87
C TRP A 19 -37.78 -33.53 -35.45
N GLU A 20 -37.68 -34.83 -35.16
CA GLU A 20 -37.17 -35.34 -33.88
C GLU A 20 -35.71 -34.93 -33.65
N PHE A 21 -34.85 -35.08 -34.66
CA PHE A 21 -33.48 -34.61 -34.62
C PHE A 21 -33.42 -33.10 -34.40
N LEU A 22 -34.18 -32.32 -35.15
CA LEU A 22 -34.18 -30.86 -35.06
C LEU A 22 -34.65 -30.40 -33.67
N MET A 23 -35.66 -31.06 -33.09
CA MET A 23 -36.12 -30.77 -31.73
C MET A 23 -35.03 -31.02 -30.68
N LEU A 24 -34.39 -32.20 -30.71
CA LEU A 24 -33.33 -32.57 -29.78
C LEU A 24 -32.08 -31.69 -29.96
N PHE A 25 -31.70 -31.44 -31.22
CA PHE A 25 -30.61 -30.54 -31.59
C PHE A 25 -30.88 -29.13 -31.06
N LEU A 26 -32.06 -28.59 -31.31
CA LEU A 26 -32.42 -27.23 -30.89
C LEU A 26 -32.52 -27.12 -29.37
N ALA A 27 -32.99 -28.15 -28.67
CA ALA A 27 -32.98 -28.18 -27.20
C ALA A 27 -31.56 -28.07 -26.63
N VAL A 28 -30.62 -28.88 -27.13
CA VAL A 28 -29.21 -28.84 -26.69
C VAL A 28 -28.53 -27.54 -27.15
N PHE A 29 -28.77 -27.11 -28.38
CA PHE A 29 -28.19 -25.89 -28.95
C PHE A 29 -28.66 -24.63 -28.21
N CYS A 30 -29.95 -24.51 -27.92
CA CYS A 30 -30.48 -23.40 -27.12
C CYS A 30 -29.96 -23.44 -25.67
N GLY A 31 -29.82 -24.64 -25.07
CA GLY A 31 -29.20 -24.79 -23.76
C GLY A 31 -27.75 -24.27 -23.74
N PHE A 32 -26.97 -24.63 -24.76
CA PHE A 32 -25.60 -24.14 -24.94
C PHE A 32 -25.55 -22.61 -25.14
N LEU A 33 -26.41 -22.05 -26.00
CA LEU A 33 -26.49 -20.59 -26.21
C LEU A 33 -26.89 -19.83 -24.94
N ALA A 34 -27.87 -20.35 -24.19
CA ALA A 34 -28.31 -19.75 -22.94
C ALA A 34 -27.19 -19.73 -21.90
N GLU A 35 -26.44 -20.82 -21.77
CA GLU A 35 -25.30 -20.91 -20.85
C GLU A 35 -24.17 -19.94 -21.24
N ASN A 36 -23.80 -19.91 -22.53
CA ASN A 36 -22.78 -18.98 -23.04
C ASN A 36 -23.18 -17.52 -22.78
N LYS A 37 -24.46 -17.18 -23.04
CA LYS A 37 -24.97 -15.83 -22.77
C LYS A 37 -24.95 -15.49 -21.29
N ARG A 38 -25.36 -16.44 -20.43
CA ARG A 38 -25.36 -16.29 -18.97
C ARG A 38 -23.95 -16.05 -18.45
N GLU A 39 -22.98 -16.83 -18.91
CA GLU A 39 -21.57 -16.71 -18.54
C GLU A 39 -21.03 -15.32 -18.87
N HIS A 40 -21.22 -14.84 -20.10
CA HIS A 40 -20.81 -13.49 -20.49
C HIS A 40 -21.42 -12.38 -19.62
N ILE A 41 -22.69 -12.51 -19.21
CA ILE A 41 -23.34 -11.55 -18.31
C ILE A 41 -22.69 -11.59 -16.92
N VAL A 42 -22.42 -12.78 -16.39
CA VAL A 42 -21.81 -12.97 -15.06
C VAL A 42 -20.37 -12.45 -15.06
N GLU A 43 -19.59 -12.74 -16.09
CA GLU A 43 -18.22 -12.24 -16.25
C GLU A 43 -18.19 -10.71 -16.29
N HIS A 44 -19.08 -10.08 -17.05
CA HIS A 44 -19.14 -8.62 -17.11
C HIS A 44 -19.51 -7.98 -15.76
N ARG A 45 -20.42 -8.62 -15.02
CA ARG A 45 -20.76 -8.18 -13.65
C ARG A 45 -19.58 -8.33 -12.69
N ARG A 46 -18.80 -9.42 -12.80
CA ARG A 46 -17.60 -9.65 -11.99
C ARG A 46 -16.49 -8.64 -12.32
N GLU A 47 -16.23 -8.42 -13.61
CA GLU A 47 -15.30 -7.40 -14.11
C GLU A 47 -15.62 -6.04 -13.47
N LYS A 48 -16.89 -5.59 -13.55
CA LYS A 48 -17.29 -4.30 -12.96
C LYS A 48 -17.09 -4.26 -11.45
N LYS A 49 -17.39 -5.34 -10.72
CA LYS A 49 -17.15 -5.41 -9.26
C LYS A 49 -15.67 -5.26 -8.93
N TYR A 50 -14.78 -5.92 -9.67
CA TYR A 50 -13.34 -5.75 -9.48
C TYR A 50 -12.87 -4.32 -9.75
N MET A 51 -13.44 -3.64 -10.75
CA MET A 51 -13.08 -2.25 -11.03
C MET A 51 -13.50 -1.30 -9.91
N ILE A 52 -14.65 -1.55 -9.27
CA ILE A 52 -15.10 -0.78 -8.10
C ILE A 52 -14.13 -0.99 -6.93
N THR A 53 -13.86 -2.26 -6.56
CA THR A 53 -12.97 -2.54 -5.42
C THR A 53 -11.53 -2.10 -5.68
N LEU A 54 -11.08 -2.13 -6.92
CA LEU A 54 -9.77 -1.62 -7.30
C LEU A 54 -9.67 -0.10 -7.11
N VAL A 55 -10.71 0.64 -7.48
CA VAL A 55 -10.75 2.09 -7.23
C VAL A 55 -10.70 2.38 -5.72
N GLU A 56 -11.48 1.66 -4.91
CA GLU A 56 -11.45 1.78 -3.45
C GLU A 56 -10.05 1.52 -2.88
N ASP A 57 -9.41 0.42 -3.30
CA ASP A 57 -8.06 0.06 -2.84
C ASP A 57 -7.03 1.16 -3.21
N LEU A 58 -7.10 1.73 -4.43
CA LEU A 58 -6.23 2.83 -4.88
C LEU A 58 -6.51 4.15 -4.14
N GLU A 59 -7.76 4.45 -3.79
CA GLU A 59 -8.14 5.65 -3.02
C GLU A 59 -7.60 5.56 -1.56
N ILE A 60 -7.63 4.37 -0.97
CA ILE A 60 -7.01 4.10 0.34
C ILE A 60 -5.49 4.30 0.26
N ASP A 61 -4.84 3.65 -0.71
CA ASP A 61 -3.39 3.76 -0.92
C ASP A 61 -2.93 5.22 -1.07
N THR A 62 -3.64 6.01 -1.89
CA THR A 62 -3.30 7.42 -2.12
C THR A 62 -3.49 8.27 -0.87
N THR A 63 -4.51 7.99 -0.06
CA THR A 63 -4.73 8.65 1.23
C THR A 63 -3.61 8.35 2.20
N ASP A 64 -3.22 7.08 2.33
CA ASP A 64 -2.16 6.65 3.26
C ASP A 64 -0.78 7.13 2.82
N MET A 65 -0.49 7.10 1.52
CA MET A 65 0.71 7.73 0.95
C MET A 65 0.77 9.22 1.24
N GLY A 66 -0.36 9.94 1.12
CA GLY A 66 -0.44 11.36 1.43
C GLY A 66 -0.12 11.66 2.90
N ALA A 67 -0.58 10.81 3.81
CA ALA A 67 -0.28 10.93 5.22
C ALA A 67 1.18 10.57 5.56
N LEU A 68 1.75 9.53 4.94
CA LEU A 68 3.18 9.23 5.06
C LEU A 68 4.02 10.42 4.58
N LYS A 69 3.70 10.98 3.40
CA LYS A 69 4.38 12.14 2.84
C LYS A 69 4.42 13.34 3.79
N ARG A 70 3.32 13.62 4.50
CA ARG A 70 3.29 14.72 5.50
C ARG A 70 4.32 14.49 6.60
N THR A 71 4.37 13.29 7.18
CA THR A 71 5.36 12.96 8.22
C THR A 71 6.80 13.01 7.67
N LEU A 72 7.05 12.55 6.45
CA LEU A 72 8.39 12.65 5.85
C LEU A 72 8.81 14.10 5.60
N ASN A 73 7.89 14.97 5.18
CA ASN A 73 8.17 16.40 5.02
C ASN A 73 8.59 17.05 6.35
N GLU A 74 7.99 16.63 7.48
CA GLU A 74 8.39 17.12 8.81
C GLU A 74 9.83 16.72 9.16
N VAL A 75 10.25 15.49 8.81
CA VAL A 75 11.64 15.02 8.99
C VAL A 75 12.59 15.77 8.06
N ILE A 76 12.23 15.92 6.78
CA ILE A 76 13.04 16.61 5.78
C ILE A 76 13.29 18.07 6.17
N ALA A 77 12.28 18.74 6.73
CA ALA A 77 12.38 20.11 7.20
C ALA A 77 13.37 20.30 8.36
N ARG A 78 13.85 19.23 9.00
CA ARG A 78 14.85 19.28 10.08
C ARG A 78 16.28 19.41 9.61
N ARG A 79 16.55 19.40 8.30
CA ARG A 79 17.91 19.48 7.74
C ARG A 79 18.77 20.56 8.39
N ASP A 80 18.25 21.77 8.53
CA ASP A 80 19.02 22.88 9.13
C ASP A 80 19.17 22.70 10.65
N SER A 81 18.12 22.21 11.31
CA SER A 81 18.11 21.95 12.76
C SER A 81 19.11 20.86 13.14
N ILE A 82 19.25 19.78 12.36
CA ILE A 82 20.25 18.75 12.67
C ILE A 82 21.68 19.28 12.57
N THR A 83 21.98 20.16 11.61
CA THR A 83 23.31 20.77 11.50
C THR A 83 23.58 21.72 12.66
N GLN A 84 22.56 22.46 13.12
CA GLN A 84 22.69 23.39 14.23
C GLN A 84 22.83 22.70 15.60
N TYR A 85 22.07 21.63 15.84
CA TYR A 85 21.87 21.05 17.17
C TYR A 85 22.47 19.65 17.35
N LEU A 86 22.64 18.87 16.28
CA LEU A 86 23.14 17.49 16.37
C LEU A 86 24.58 17.32 15.90
N ARG A 87 25.19 18.33 15.26
CA ARG A 87 26.58 18.28 14.82
C ARG A 87 27.55 18.50 16.01
N PRO A 88 28.47 17.56 16.30
CA PRO A 88 29.47 17.75 17.35
C PRO A 88 30.47 18.89 17.05
N PRO A 89 31.04 19.54 18.07
CA PRO A 89 30.83 19.30 19.51
C PRO A 89 29.48 19.82 20.02
N ILE A 90 28.88 19.12 20.98
CA ILE A 90 27.58 19.51 21.57
C ILE A 90 27.82 20.27 22.87
N ALA A 91 27.52 21.57 22.86
CA ALA A 91 27.59 22.39 24.08
C ALA A 91 26.51 21.95 25.09
N ALA A 92 26.81 22.00 26.39
CA ALA A 92 25.88 21.62 27.46
C ALA A 92 24.53 22.36 27.36
N ALA A 93 24.56 23.65 26.99
CA ALA A 93 23.37 24.48 26.79
C ALA A 93 22.47 24.02 25.62
N ARG A 94 22.97 23.14 24.74
CA ARG A 94 22.25 22.63 23.55
C ARG A 94 21.73 21.20 23.73
N VAL A 95 22.10 20.50 24.80
CA VAL A 95 21.65 19.11 25.06
C VAL A 95 20.12 18.99 25.04
N PRO A 96 19.32 19.92 25.58
CA PRO A 96 17.87 19.85 25.50
C PRO A 96 17.33 19.87 24.06
N GLN A 97 17.91 20.72 23.20
CA GLN A 97 17.58 20.77 21.78
C GLN A 97 18.07 19.51 21.05
N PHE A 98 19.21 18.95 21.46
CA PHE A 98 19.68 17.67 20.94
C PHE A 98 18.64 16.56 21.18
N TYR A 99 18.15 16.39 22.41
CA TYR A 99 17.10 15.40 22.73
C TYR A 99 15.86 15.60 21.85
N ARG A 100 15.39 16.85 21.71
CA ARG A 100 14.22 17.17 20.89
C ARG A 100 14.42 16.80 19.42
N GLU A 101 15.50 17.27 18.80
CA GLU A 101 15.72 17.04 17.37
C GLU A 101 16.03 15.56 17.09
N ALA A 102 16.72 14.86 17.99
CA ALA A 102 16.97 13.42 17.87
C ALA A 102 15.67 12.60 17.89
N GLU A 103 14.71 12.94 18.76
CA GLU A 103 13.40 12.27 18.82
C GLU A 103 12.53 12.59 17.60
N LEU A 104 12.53 13.84 17.13
CA LEU A 104 11.77 14.24 15.95
C LEU A 104 12.29 13.57 14.67
N MET A 105 13.58 13.22 14.62
CA MET A 105 14.15 12.43 13.52
C MET A 105 13.60 11.00 13.44
N LEU A 106 12.97 10.48 14.51
CA LEU A 106 12.34 9.15 14.52
C LEU A 106 10.89 9.15 14.01
N ASN A 107 10.34 10.31 13.63
CA ASN A 107 8.97 10.43 13.16
C ASN A 107 8.79 9.71 11.82
N MET A 108 7.97 8.67 11.82
CA MET A 108 7.61 7.94 10.62
C MET A 108 6.23 7.33 10.80
N ARG A 109 5.34 7.55 9.82
CA ARG A 109 4.04 6.89 9.79
C ARG A 109 4.20 5.52 9.13
N SER A 110 3.56 4.49 9.69
CA SER A 110 3.51 3.19 9.04
C SER A 110 2.69 3.27 7.75
N TYR A 111 3.12 2.53 6.73
CA TYR A 111 2.42 2.37 5.46
C TYR A 111 2.36 0.90 5.07
N SER A 112 1.26 0.49 4.46
CA SER A 112 1.10 -0.82 3.84
C SER A 112 0.34 -0.67 2.53
N TYR A 113 0.76 -1.39 1.50
CA TYR A 113 0.11 -1.37 0.20
C TYR A 113 -1.16 -2.24 0.21
N ASN A 114 -2.30 -1.65 -0.16
CA ASN A 114 -3.57 -2.36 -0.30
C ASN A 114 -3.68 -3.07 -1.66
N GLY A 115 -3.00 -4.22 -1.76
CA GLY A 115 -3.02 -5.06 -2.96
C GLY A 115 -4.20 -6.04 -3.06
N ARG A 116 -5.28 -5.87 -2.29
CA ARG A 116 -6.34 -6.89 -2.13
C ARG A 116 -6.98 -7.29 -3.47
N THR A 117 -7.46 -6.32 -4.24
CA THR A 117 -8.12 -6.62 -5.54
C THR A 117 -7.15 -7.24 -6.53
N VAL A 118 -5.89 -6.77 -6.55
CA VAL A 118 -4.83 -7.34 -7.39
C VAL A 118 -4.58 -8.82 -7.05
N GLU A 119 -4.52 -9.16 -5.76
CA GLU A 119 -4.32 -10.55 -5.34
C GLU A 119 -5.50 -11.45 -5.68
N GLN A 120 -6.73 -10.95 -5.58
CA GLN A 120 -7.90 -11.68 -6.01
C GLN A 120 -7.90 -11.93 -7.53
N LEU A 121 -7.58 -10.92 -8.32
CA LEU A 121 -7.46 -11.05 -9.78
C LEU A 121 -6.36 -12.06 -10.17
N ARG A 122 -5.23 -12.03 -9.46
CA ARG A 122 -4.10 -12.95 -9.68
C ARG A 122 -4.45 -14.38 -9.31
N SER A 123 -4.86 -14.60 -8.06
CA SER A 123 -5.08 -15.94 -7.49
C SER A 123 -6.23 -16.68 -8.17
N SER A 124 -7.23 -15.96 -8.68
CA SER A 124 -8.36 -16.55 -9.41
C SER A 124 -8.17 -16.63 -10.93
N GLY A 125 -7.02 -16.20 -11.48
CA GLY A 125 -6.81 -16.13 -12.93
C GLY A 125 -7.76 -15.15 -13.65
N ASN A 126 -8.30 -14.18 -12.92
CA ASN A 126 -9.37 -13.30 -13.36
C ASN A 126 -8.90 -12.03 -14.10
N TYR A 127 -7.58 -11.85 -14.28
CA TYR A 127 -7.06 -10.79 -15.16
C TYR A 127 -7.66 -10.86 -16.58
N ARG A 128 -7.95 -12.07 -17.07
CA ARG A 128 -8.60 -12.29 -18.38
C ARG A 128 -10.02 -11.70 -18.48
N LEU A 129 -10.68 -11.45 -17.34
CA LEU A 129 -12.02 -10.85 -17.30
C LEU A 129 -11.98 -9.35 -17.61
N ILE A 130 -10.82 -8.69 -17.43
CA ILE A 130 -10.67 -7.26 -17.69
C ILE A 130 -10.47 -7.07 -19.20
N ARG A 131 -11.53 -6.64 -19.89
CA ARG A 131 -11.53 -6.48 -21.36
C ARG A 131 -10.73 -5.26 -21.81
N LYS A 132 -10.57 -4.27 -20.93
CA LYS A 132 -9.84 -3.02 -21.18
C LYS A 132 -8.35 -3.23 -20.94
N LYS A 133 -7.63 -3.64 -21.99
CA LYS A 133 -6.18 -3.97 -21.92
C LYS A 133 -5.33 -2.85 -21.29
N ASN A 134 -5.61 -1.59 -21.64
CA ASN A 134 -4.93 -0.43 -21.07
C ASN A 134 -5.03 -0.34 -19.54
N ILE A 135 -6.14 -0.77 -18.95
CA ILE A 135 -6.32 -0.83 -17.48
C ILE A 135 -5.49 -1.96 -16.92
N THR A 136 -5.53 -3.16 -17.51
CA THR A 136 -4.72 -4.31 -17.08
C THR A 136 -3.23 -4.01 -17.13
N ASP A 137 -2.74 -3.44 -18.23
CA ASP A 137 -1.33 -3.08 -18.40
C ASP A 137 -0.90 -2.03 -17.36
N SER A 138 -1.74 -1.01 -17.12
CA SER A 138 -1.48 0.03 -16.13
C SER A 138 -1.48 -0.52 -14.70
N LEU A 139 -2.43 -1.42 -14.38
CA LEU A 139 -2.56 -2.06 -13.07
C LEU A 139 -1.35 -2.94 -12.76
N ILE A 140 -0.94 -3.79 -13.70
CA ILE A 140 0.24 -4.65 -13.54
C ILE A 140 1.50 -3.81 -13.34
N ALA A 141 1.67 -2.76 -14.15
CA ALA A 141 2.82 -1.87 -14.03
C ALA A 141 2.83 -1.10 -12.70
N TYR A 142 1.66 -0.72 -12.17
CA TYR A 142 1.53 -0.10 -10.86
C TYR A 142 1.90 -1.10 -9.74
N ASP A 143 1.31 -2.29 -9.76
CA ASP A 143 1.53 -3.33 -8.74
C ASP A 143 3.00 -3.77 -8.65
N ILE A 144 3.66 -4.01 -9.79
CA ILE A 144 5.08 -4.34 -9.85
C ILE A 144 5.94 -3.27 -9.17
N ARG A 145 5.61 -1.99 -9.38
CA ARG A 145 6.36 -0.87 -8.78
C ARG A 145 6.10 -0.74 -7.29
N MET A 146 4.85 -0.94 -6.86
CA MET A 146 4.48 -0.91 -5.44
C MET A 146 5.20 -2.00 -4.64
N ARG A 147 5.12 -3.24 -5.12
CA ARG A 147 5.75 -4.40 -4.45
C ARG A 147 7.26 -4.45 -4.62
N GLY A 148 7.77 -3.90 -5.71
CA GLY A 148 9.19 -3.85 -6.00
C GLY A 148 9.85 -2.62 -5.41
N THR A 149 10.03 -1.60 -6.24
CA THR A 149 10.88 -0.46 -5.89
C THR A 149 10.33 0.37 -4.74
N PHE A 150 9.02 0.60 -4.68
CA PHE A 150 8.42 1.39 -3.60
C PHE A 150 8.63 0.70 -2.24
N SER A 151 8.29 -0.59 -2.13
CA SER A 151 8.52 -1.38 -0.90
C SER A 151 9.98 -1.32 -0.46
N LYS A 152 10.93 -1.55 -1.38
CA LYS A 152 12.37 -1.52 -1.03
C LYS A 152 12.85 -0.17 -0.52
N ASN A 153 12.32 0.94 -1.05
CA ASN A 153 12.68 2.29 -0.58
C ASN A 153 12.05 2.56 0.79
N TYR A 154 10.83 2.08 1.02
CA TYR A 154 10.19 2.15 2.33
C TYR A 154 10.95 1.32 3.38
N ASP A 155 11.41 0.12 3.02
CA ASP A 155 12.22 -0.74 3.89
C ASP A 155 13.56 -0.05 4.22
N ALA A 156 14.25 0.52 3.24
CA ALA A 156 15.50 1.28 3.48
C ALA A 156 15.30 2.47 4.42
N LEU A 157 14.19 3.21 4.26
CA LEU A 157 13.81 4.28 5.17
C LEU A 157 13.57 3.73 6.60
N TYR A 158 12.83 2.63 6.72
CA TYR A 158 12.55 2.01 8.01
C TYR A 158 13.82 1.50 8.71
N GLU A 159 14.71 0.82 7.99
CA GLU A 159 15.99 0.35 8.50
C GLU A 159 16.89 1.51 8.96
N SER A 160 16.92 2.61 8.19
CA SER A 160 17.68 3.80 8.62
C SER A 160 17.14 4.42 9.90
N ARG A 161 15.82 4.36 10.13
CA ARG A 161 15.20 4.76 11.40
C ARG A 161 15.57 3.81 12.54
N LEU A 162 15.59 2.50 12.32
CA LEU A 162 16.04 1.55 13.34
C LEU A 162 17.49 1.80 13.73
N LYS A 163 18.36 2.13 12.77
CA LYS A 163 19.74 2.49 13.06
C LYS A 163 19.86 3.76 13.92
N LEU A 164 19.00 4.76 13.71
CA LEU A 164 18.94 5.93 14.58
C LEU A 164 18.56 5.56 16.01
N ILE A 165 17.56 4.70 16.19
CA ILE A 165 17.14 4.22 17.51
C ILE A 165 18.30 3.52 18.22
N GLU A 166 19.02 2.65 17.53
CA GLU A 166 20.19 1.95 18.07
C GLU A 166 21.27 2.95 18.53
N LEU A 167 21.67 3.88 17.67
CA LEU A 167 22.68 4.89 18.00
C LEU A 167 22.26 5.82 19.15
N GLN A 168 20.96 6.11 19.27
CA GLN A 168 20.43 6.95 20.33
C GLN A 168 20.49 6.28 21.71
N GLN A 169 20.52 4.94 21.79
CA GLN A 169 20.65 4.24 23.08
C GLN A 169 21.99 4.51 23.77
N ASP A 170 23.04 4.77 22.99
CA ASP A 170 24.38 5.11 23.51
C ASP A 170 24.52 6.61 23.86
N ILE A 171 23.54 7.44 23.47
CA ILE A 171 23.63 8.90 23.54
C ILE A 171 22.59 9.50 24.50
N LEU A 172 21.38 8.96 24.52
CA LEU A 172 20.21 9.50 25.20
C LEU A 172 19.73 8.57 26.31
N GLU A 173 19.31 9.14 27.44
CA GLU A 173 18.51 8.42 28.42
C GLU A 173 17.06 8.34 27.93
N VAL A 174 16.75 7.29 27.16
CA VAL A 174 15.45 7.13 26.48
C VAL A 174 14.26 7.14 27.46
N MET A 175 14.45 6.67 28.69
CA MET A 175 13.42 6.68 29.74
C MET A 175 12.98 8.10 30.13
N ILE A 176 13.88 9.09 30.04
CA ILE A 176 13.53 10.49 30.29
C ILE A 176 12.52 10.97 29.25
N VAL A 177 12.69 10.60 27.99
CA VAL A 177 11.75 10.94 26.92
C VAL A 177 10.39 10.30 27.20
N PHE A 178 10.34 8.99 27.47
CA PHE A 178 9.07 8.30 27.71
C PHE A 178 8.29 8.83 28.90
N LYS A 179 8.98 9.20 29.99
CA LYS A 179 8.34 9.61 31.24
C LYS A 179 7.97 11.08 31.28
N TYR A 180 8.77 11.93 30.63
CA TYR A 180 8.66 13.39 30.76
C TYR A 180 8.39 14.10 29.45
N ALA A 181 8.04 13.41 28.36
CA ALA A 181 7.54 14.07 27.15
C ALA A 181 6.15 14.69 27.36
N GLU A 182 5.85 15.70 26.54
CA GLU A 182 4.50 16.26 26.41
C GLU A 182 3.49 15.18 26.01
N LYS A 183 2.24 15.31 26.46
CA LYS A 183 1.19 14.35 26.17
C LYS A 183 1.01 14.17 24.66
N ASN A 184 0.98 12.92 24.20
CA ASN A 184 0.88 12.55 22.78
C ASN A 184 2.02 13.10 21.90
N SER A 185 3.18 13.38 22.50
CA SER A 185 4.38 13.90 21.84
C SER A 185 5.61 13.13 22.31
N ARG A 186 6.73 13.29 21.58
CA ARG A 186 8.06 12.82 22.00
C ARG A 186 8.97 13.97 22.41
N ILE A 187 8.42 15.18 22.57
CA ILE A 187 9.16 16.39 22.95
C ILE A 187 9.19 16.47 24.48
N LEU A 188 10.39 16.66 25.06
CA LEU A 188 10.58 16.80 26.50
C LEU A 188 9.80 17.98 27.09
N ASN A 189 9.04 17.72 28.15
CA ASN A 189 8.39 18.74 28.96
C ASN A 189 9.37 19.28 30.02
N MET A 190 9.75 20.52 29.80
CA MET A 190 10.72 21.25 30.60
C MET A 190 10.33 21.42 32.07
N ASP A 191 9.06 21.70 32.35
CA ASP A 191 8.59 21.93 33.72
C ASP A 191 8.54 20.63 34.51
N SER A 192 8.15 19.53 33.87
CA SER A 192 8.16 18.18 34.45
C SER A 192 9.59 17.75 34.81
N LEU A 193 10.58 18.02 33.96
CA LEU A 193 11.99 17.71 34.24
C LEU A 193 12.53 18.50 35.42
N LYS A 194 12.22 19.80 35.49
CA LYS A 194 12.62 20.66 36.63
C LYS A 194 11.99 20.19 37.95
N LYS A 195 10.69 19.85 37.94
CA LYS A 195 9.99 19.31 39.13
C LYS A 195 10.61 17.99 39.62
N ALA A 196 11.17 17.20 38.70
CA ALA A 196 11.84 15.94 39.01
C ALA A 196 13.34 16.09 39.35
N ASN A 197 13.89 17.32 39.41
CA ASN A 197 15.33 17.58 39.58
C ASN A 197 16.22 16.89 38.51
N LEU A 198 15.71 16.70 37.30
CA LEU A 198 16.43 16.09 36.16
C LEU A 198 16.95 17.13 35.17
N TRP A 199 16.87 18.42 35.51
CA TRP A 199 17.31 19.52 34.67
C TRP A 199 18.64 20.13 35.16
N PRO A 200 19.63 20.39 34.27
CA PRO A 200 19.63 20.10 32.84
C PRO A 200 19.78 18.61 32.53
N VAL A 201 19.18 18.16 31.42
CA VAL A 201 19.44 16.81 30.91
C VAL A 201 20.85 16.71 30.35
N HIS A 202 21.43 15.51 30.43
CA HIS A 202 22.79 15.22 29.96
C HIS A 202 22.77 14.11 28.89
N LEU A 203 23.80 14.08 28.05
CA LEU A 203 24.05 12.96 27.15
C LEU A 203 24.75 11.85 27.94
N LEU A 204 24.51 10.59 27.59
CA LEU A 204 25.18 9.43 28.19
C LEU A 204 26.66 9.34 27.79
N THR A 205 27.04 10.00 26.68
CA THR A 205 28.41 10.02 26.16
C THR A 205 28.79 11.40 25.65
N THR A 206 30.09 11.73 25.77
CA THR A 206 30.74 12.87 25.12
C THR A 206 31.70 12.42 24.02
N ASP A 207 31.73 11.12 23.68
CA ASP A 207 32.60 10.59 22.63
C ASP A 207 32.24 11.21 21.28
N THR A 208 33.21 11.91 20.69
CA THR A 208 32.99 12.67 19.47
C THR A 208 32.67 11.76 18.29
N LYS A 209 33.24 10.55 18.24
CA LYS A 209 33.01 9.59 17.16
C LYS A 209 31.57 9.06 17.18
N THR A 210 31.08 8.64 18.34
CA THR A 210 29.69 8.19 18.53
C THR A 210 28.69 9.28 18.16
N LEU A 211 28.92 10.52 18.61
CA LEU A 211 28.04 11.64 18.28
C LEU A 211 28.07 11.97 16.76
N PHE A 212 29.24 11.88 16.11
CA PHE A 212 29.32 12.04 14.65
C PHE A 212 28.63 10.91 13.88
N HIS A 213 28.70 9.67 14.35
CA HIS A 213 27.97 8.56 13.74
C HIS A 213 26.46 8.81 13.76
N HIS A 214 25.90 9.28 14.89
CA HIS A 214 24.49 9.67 14.97
C HIS A 214 24.16 10.82 14.02
N TYR A 215 24.96 11.91 14.03
CA TYR A 215 24.76 13.03 13.11
C TYR A 215 24.75 12.60 11.63
N ASN A 216 25.70 11.76 11.24
CA ASN A 216 25.78 11.23 9.87
C ASN A 216 24.58 10.33 9.56
N ALA A 217 24.15 9.49 10.50
CA ALA A 217 22.96 8.66 10.34
C ALA A 217 21.69 9.52 10.17
N CYS A 218 21.54 10.63 10.91
CA CYS A 218 20.43 11.57 10.72
C CYS A 218 20.45 12.16 9.31
N THR A 219 21.62 12.57 8.84
CA THR A 219 21.79 13.13 7.49
C THR A 219 21.39 12.11 6.41
N THR A 220 21.84 10.87 6.55
CA THR A 220 21.47 9.76 5.65
C THR A 220 19.98 9.46 5.71
N HIS A 221 19.37 9.46 6.90
CA HIS A 221 17.93 9.25 7.09
C HIS A 221 17.08 10.30 6.35
N ILE A 222 17.48 11.58 6.39
CA ILE A 222 16.84 12.65 5.59
C ILE A 222 16.93 12.33 4.09
N GLY A 223 18.06 11.80 3.61
CA GLY A 223 18.22 11.34 2.23
C GLY A 223 17.18 10.29 1.85
N PHE A 224 17.05 9.22 2.65
CA PHE A 224 16.03 8.20 2.43
C PHE A 224 14.60 8.76 2.48
N ALA A 225 14.33 9.71 3.38
CA ALA A 225 13.03 10.37 3.45
C ALA A 225 12.71 11.16 2.17
N MET A 226 13.68 11.88 1.61
CA MET A 226 13.54 12.59 0.33
C MET A 226 13.29 11.64 -0.86
N ASP A 227 14.04 10.53 -0.92
CA ASP A 227 13.87 9.52 -1.96
C ASP A 227 12.48 8.89 -1.88
N MET A 228 12.05 8.52 -0.67
CA MET A 228 10.72 7.95 -0.44
C MET A 228 9.61 8.94 -0.80
N ASN A 229 9.76 10.21 -0.46
CA ASN A 229 8.82 11.27 -0.83
C ASN A 229 8.67 11.41 -2.35
N SER A 230 9.79 11.35 -3.07
CA SER A 230 9.80 11.35 -4.54
C SER A 230 9.09 10.11 -5.12
N TRP A 231 9.22 8.94 -4.47
CA TRP A 231 8.48 7.74 -4.85
C TRP A 231 6.98 7.85 -4.59
N ILE A 232 6.59 8.41 -3.45
CA ILE A 232 5.19 8.68 -3.12
C ILE A 232 4.56 9.55 -4.22
N GLU A 233 5.18 10.65 -4.60
CA GLU A 233 4.66 11.53 -5.67
C GLU A 233 4.44 10.79 -6.99
N ARG A 234 5.42 9.97 -7.40
CA ARG A 234 5.33 9.16 -8.62
C ARG A 234 4.18 8.14 -8.55
N MET A 235 4.04 7.46 -7.41
CA MET A 235 3.03 6.40 -7.25
C MET A 235 1.63 6.96 -7.04
N THR A 236 1.47 8.06 -6.29
CA THR A 236 0.20 8.79 -6.18
C THR A 236 -0.28 9.23 -7.56
N LYS A 237 0.58 9.84 -8.38
CA LYS A 237 0.20 10.25 -9.75
C LYS A 237 -0.26 9.06 -10.60
N ARG A 238 0.43 7.92 -10.51
CA ARG A 238 0.04 6.70 -11.24
C ARG A 238 -1.31 6.15 -10.76
N ALA A 239 -1.53 6.09 -9.45
CA ALA A 239 -2.79 5.65 -8.86
C ALA A 239 -3.94 6.57 -9.28
N THR A 240 -3.79 7.90 -9.17
CA THR A 240 -4.81 8.86 -9.60
C THR A 240 -5.14 8.74 -11.09
N ASN A 241 -4.13 8.54 -11.95
CA ASN A 241 -4.35 8.31 -13.37
C ASN A 241 -5.11 7.00 -13.63
N LEU A 242 -4.78 5.93 -12.91
CA LEU A 242 -5.45 4.64 -13.02
C LEU A 242 -6.90 4.71 -12.53
N ILE A 243 -7.15 5.37 -11.39
CA ILE A 243 -8.51 5.66 -10.90
C ILE A 243 -9.30 6.40 -11.97
N THR A 244 -8.75 7.49 -12.53
CA THR A 244 -9.42 8.29 -13.56
C THR A 244 -9.74 7.45 -14.79
N LEU A 245 -8.80 6.61 -15.23
CA LEU A 245 -8.99 5.71 -16.37
C LEU A 245 -10.11 4.70 -16.11
N ILE A 246 -10.12 4.05 -14.95
CA ILE A 246 -11.14 3.07 -14.57
C ILE A 246 -12.51 3.73 -14.48
N LYS A 247 -12.61 4.88 -13.79
CA LYS A 247 -13.89 5.62 -13.65
C LYS A 247 -14.46 6.02 -15.00
N LYS A 248 -13.60 6.47 -15.93
CA LYS A 248 -13.99 6.81 -17.31
C LYS A 248 -14.49 5.59 -18.09
N GLU A 249 -13.71 4.51 -18.14
CA GLU A 249 -14.02 3.33 -18.98
C GLU A 249 -15.21 2.51 -18.48
N TYR A 250 -15.50 2.55 -17.17
CA TYR A 250 -16.59 1.78 -16.54
C TYR A 250 -17.76 2.64 -16.06
N HIS A 251 -17.73 3.95 -16.34
CA HIS A 251 -18.75 4.92 -15.92
C HIS A 251 -19.04 4.87 -14.41
N LEU A 252 -17.96 4.85 -13.61
CA LEU A 252 -18.03 4.87 -12.15
C LEU A 252 -17.97 6.32 -11.64
N LYS A 253 -18.50 6.55 -10.43
CA LYS A 253 -18.42 7.84 -9.74
C LYS A 253 -17.07 8.04 -9.07
#